data_AF-A0A7S4IKU2-F1
#
_entry.id   AF-A0A7S4IKU2-F1
#
_cell.length_a   1.000
_cell.length_b   1.000
_cell.length_c   1.000
_cell.angle_alpha   90.00
_cell.angle_beta   90.00
_cell.angle_gamma   90.00
#
_symmetry.space_group_name_H-M   'P 1'
#
loop_
_entity.id
_entity.type
_entity.pdbx_description
1 polymer ?
#
loop_
_entity_poly.entity_id
_entity_poly.type
_entity_poly.pdbx_seq_one_letter_code
_entity_poly.pdbx_strand_id
1 'polypeptide(L)'
;AMEMLADEMKVGIPEPRLYSLLNVDSQFIVEEDVYRLVHYGRDGKKLSEPAQIEDAMILDLREDAEVQITVGQFQGHQGVVTGKNKENHYRLRIMHPLKGTFKAPKVHTLGLWWIDAALRASVASIPIVNTS
;
A
#
# COMPACT_ATOMS: atom_id res chain seq x y z
N ALA A 1 21.76 -29.14 6.24
CA ALA A 1 20.62 -28.89 5.35
C ALA A 1 19.39 -28.79 6.23
N MET A 2 18.59 -27.74 6.12
CA MET A 2 17.38 -27.58 6.93
C MET A 2 16.31 -28.48 6.29
N GLU A 3 16.04 -29.65 6.89
CA GLU A 3 14.92 -30.50 6.48
C GLU A 3 13.62 -29.72 6.68
N MET A 4 12.81 -29.61 5.62
CA MET A 4 11.55 -28.89 5.67
C MET A 4 10.50 -29.77 6.35
N LEU A 5 9.80 -29.22 7.33
CA LEU A 5 8.70 -29.85 8.08
C LEU A 5 7.64 -30.52 7.17
N ALA A 6 7.47 -30.03 5.94
CA ALA A 6 6.53 -30.60 4.97
C ALA A 6 6.90 -32.04 4.54
N ASP A 7 8.20 -32.35 4.41
CA ASP A 7 8.67 -33.72 4.10
C ASP A 7 8.41 -34.66 5.29
N GLU A 8 8.63 -34.18 6.52
CA GLU A 8 8.37 -34.94 7.74
C GLU A 8 6.88 -35.28 7.89
N MET A 9 6.00 -34.35 7.52
CA MET A 9 4.56 -34.50 7.67
C MET A 9 3.86 -35.24 6.52
N LYS A 10 4.59 -35.63 5.46
CA LYS A 10 4.03 -36.29 4.24
C LYS A 10 2.84 -35.56 3.62
N VAL A 11 2.76 -34.24 3.84
CA VAL A 11 1.74 -33.42 3.21
C VAL A 11 2.25 -33.04 1.82
N GLY A 12 1.37 -33.09 0.81
CA GLY A 12 1.73 -32.61 -0.51
C GLY A 12 2.22 -31.18 -0.39
N ILE A 13 3.49 -30.93 -0.72
CA ILE A 13 4.03 -29.58 -0.78
C ILE A 13 3.21 -28.90 -1.88
N PRO A 14 2.33 -27.93 -1.54
CA PRO A 14 1.68 -27.18 -2.59
C PRO A 14 2.81 -26.55 -3.41
N GLU A 15 2.73 -26.68 -4.75
CA GLU A 15 3.48 -25.84 -5.69
C GLU A 15 3.62 -24.46 -5.03
N PRO A 16 4.83 -23.93 -4.83
CA PRO A 16 5.02 -22.67 -4.13
C PRO A 16 4.24 -21.60 -4.88
N ARG A 17 2.98 -21.43 -4.48
CA ARG A 17 2.19 -20.27 -4.80
C ARG A 17 2.97 -19.21 -4.08
N LEU A 18 3.74 -18.45 -4.86
CA LEU A 18 4.36 -17.23 -4.41
C LEU A 18 3.34 -16.50 -3.55
N TYR A 19 3.47 -16.58 -2.23
CA TYR A 19 2.64 -15.85 -1.28
C TYR A 19 3.01 -14.35 -1.32
N SER A 20 3.51 -13.85 -2.45
CA SER A 20 4.36 -12.66 -2.50
C SER A 20 4.09 -11.70 -3.65
N LEU A 21 3.16 -11.96 -4.58
CA LEU A 21 2.92 -11.01 -5.66
C LEU A 21 1.43 -10.75 -5.80
N LEU A 22 1.05 -9.48 -5.70
CA LEU A 22 -0.24 -8.96 -6.13
C LEU A 22 -0.61 -9.63 -7.47
N ASN A 23 -1.72 -10.37 -7.54
CA ASN A 23 -2.23 -10.93 -8.80
C ASN A 23 -2.97 -9.82 -9.56
N VAL A 24 -2.20 -8.82 -9.94
CA VAL A 24 -2.61 -7.58 -10.57
C VAL A 24 -1.98 -7.57 -11.95
N ASP A 25 -2.75 -7.10 -12.93
CA ASP A 25 -2.23 -6.86 -14.26
C ASP A 25 -1.00 -5.94 -14.23
N SER A 26 0.09 -6.38 -14.88
CA SER A 26 1.35 -5.65 -14.96
C SER A 26 1.20 -4.22 -15.48
N GLN A 27 0.15 -3.92 -16.25
CA GLN A 27 -0.11 -2.55 -16.71
C GLN A 27 -0.33 -1.53 -15.57
N PHE A 28 -0.72 -2.00 -14.38
CA PHE A 28 -0.91 -1.17 -13.20
C PHE A 28 0.33 -1.09 -12.30
N ILE A 29 1.40 -1.80 -12.64
CA ILE A 29 2.66 -1.80 -11.90
C ILE A 29 3.66 -0.98 -12.71
N VAL A 30 4.10 0.16 -12.17
CA VAL A 30 5.13 0.99 -12.81
C VAL A 30 6.51 0.44 -12.49
N GLU A 31 6.76 0.18 -11.21
CA GLU A 31 7.99 -0.38 -10.64
C GLU A 31 7.61 -1.19 -9.39
N GLU A 32 8.60 -1.83 -8.75
CA GLU A 32 8.40 -2.41 -7.42
C GLU A 32 7.89 -1.32 -6.46
N ASP A 33 6.74 -1.60 -5.83
CA ASP A 33 6.04 -0.72 -4.88
C ASP A 33 5.49 0.59 -5.46
N VAL A 34 5.40 0.70 -6.80
CA VAL A 34 4.83 1.86 -7.48
C VAL A 34 3.68 1.43 -8.39
N TYR A 35 2.47 1.95 -8.11
CA TYR A 35 1.23 1.47 -8.72
C TYR A 35 0.44 2.57 -9.41
N ARG A 36 -0.19 2.26 -10.56
CA ARG A 36 -1.17 3.12 -11.23
C ARG A 36 -2.56 2.82 -10.69
N LEU A 37 -3.20 3.81 -10.06
CA LEU A 37 -4.56 3.67 -9.55
C LEU A 37 -5.55 4.36 -10.49
N VAL A 38 -5.93 3.67 -11.57
CA VAL A 38 -6.89 4.19 -12.57
C VAL A 38 -8.28 4.51 -11.99
N HIS A 39 -8.63 3.92 -10.86
CA HIS A 39 -9.96 4.09 -10.26
C HIS A 39 -10.03 5.17 -9.18
N TYR A 40 -8.94 5.86 -8.87
CA TYR A 40 -8.88 6.81 -7.75
C TYR A 40 -8.26 8.14 -8.15
N GLY A 41 -8.77 9.22 -7.57
CA GLY A 41 -8.22 10.55 -7.70
C GLY A 41 -7.11 10.82 -6.68
N ARG A 42 -6.38 11.92 -6.87
CA ARG A 42 -5.30 12.36 -5.96
C ARG A 42 -5.77 12.67 -4.53
N ASP A 43 -7.08 12.79 -4.30
CA ASP A 43 -7.66 12.94 -2.96
C ASP A 43 -7.96 11.59 -2.28
N GLY A 44 -7.60 10.47 -2.94
CA GLY A 44 -7.84 9.11 -2.49
C GLY A 44 -9.27 8.63 -2.69
N LYS A 45 -10.17 9.42 -3.31
CA LYS A 45 -11.55 8.99 -3.55
C LYS A 45 -11.66 8.22 -4.85
N LYS A 46 -12.61 7.29 -4.88
CA LYS A 46 -12.95 6.55 -6.09
C LYS A 46 -13.54 7.51 -7.14
N LEU A 47 -13.07 7.40 -8.37
CA LEU A 47 -13.59 8.16 -9.51
C LEU A 47 -14.94 7.56 -9.96
N SER A 48 -15.80 8.41 -10.55
CA SER A 48 -17.04 7.95 -11.18
C SER A 48 -16.77 7.09 -12.42
N GLU A 49 -15.70 7.40 -13.14
CA GLU A 49 -15.19 6.66 -14.29
C GLU A 49 -13.69 6.43 -14.14
N PRO A 50 -13.14 5.28 -14.57
CA PRO A 50 -11.70 5.04 -14.51
C PRO A 50 -10.95 6.05 -15.40
N ALA A 51 -9.84 6.57 -14.89
CA ALA A 51 -8.89 7.33 -15.69
C ALA A 51 -8.22 6.43 -16.74
N GLN A 52 -7.74 7.05 -17.82
CA GLN A 52 -6.79 6.38 -18.72
C GLN A 52 -5.48 6.08 -17.97
N ILE A 53 -4.71 5.10 -18.44
CA ILE A 53 -3.51 4.61 -17.74
C ILE A 53 -2.45 5.71 -17.62
N GLU A 54 -2.33 6.52 -18.66
CA GLU A 54 -1.44 7.69 -18.77
C GLU A 54 -1.79 8.80 -17.79
N ASP A 55 -3.06 8.95 -17.46
CA ASP A 55 -3.58 9.99 -16.55
C ASP A 55 -3.82 9.47 -15.13
N ALA A 56 -3.67 8.17 -14.91
CA ALA A 56 -3.86 7.52 -13.63
C ALA A 56 -2.94 8.13 -12.58
N MET A 57 -3.46 8.32 -11.37
CA MET A 57 -2.59 8.69 -10.25
C MET A 57 -1.58 7.57 -9.98
N ILE A 58 -0.38 7.97 -9.57
CA ILE A 58 0.65 7.05 -9.08
C ILE A 58 0.58 6.99 -7.56
N LEU A 59 0.57 5.78 -7.02
CA LEU A 59 0.83 5.51 -5.62
C LEU A 59 2.22 4.90 -5.49
N ASP A 60 3.16 5.69 -5.00
CA ASP A 60 4.53 5.29 -4.67
C ASP A 60 4.63 4.91 -3.18
N LEU A 61 5.00 3.66 -2.93
CA LEU A 61 5.18 3.08 -1.60
C LEU A 61 6.61 2.61 -1.36
N ARG A 62 7.56 3.11 -2.14
CA ARG A 62 8.99 2.91 -1.87
C ARG A 62 9.39 3.62 -0.58
N GLU A 63 10.49 3.19 0.01
CA GLU A 63 11.03 3.83 1.21
C GLU A 63 11.32 5.33 0.96
N ASP A 64 11.08 6.15 1.98
CA ASP A 64 11.15 7.61 1.98
C ASP A 64 10.10 8.34 1.13
N ALA A 65 9.22 7.63 0.40
CA ALA A 65 8.12 8.26 -0.32
C ALA A 65 7.20 9.04 0.66
N GLU A 66 6.92 10.31 0.33
CA GLU A 66 6.05 11.16 1.13
C GLU A 66 4.58 10.82 0.88
N VAL A 67 3.82 10.72 1.97
CA VAL A 67 2.41 10.32 1.93
C VAL A 67 1.55 11.15 2.87
N GLN A 68 0.26 11.24 2.55
CA GLN A 68 -0.77 11.85 3.38
C GLN A 68 -1.94 10.91 3.60
N ILE A 69 -2.44 10.86 4.85
CA ILE A 69 -3.69 10.16 5.18
C ILE A 69 -4.87 10.93 4.59
N THR A 70 -5.76 10.26 3.87
CA THR A 70 -6.89 10.89 3.17
C THR A 70 -8.24 10.70 3.88
N VAL A 71 -8.31 9.82 4.88
CA VAL A 71 -9.57 9.43 5.53
C VAL A 71 -9.45 9.25 7.04
N GLY A 72 -10.59 9.35 7.72
CA GLY A 72 -10.70 9.11 9.15
C GLY A 72 -10.11 10.24 10.01
N GLN A 73 -9.93 9.96 11.31
CA GLN A 73 -9.53 10.96 12.32
C GLN A 73 -8.16 11.61 12.10
N PHE A 74 -7.32 11.03 11.23
CA PHE A 74 -5.97 11.54 10.93
C PHE A 74 -5.87 12.09 9.51
N GLN A 75 -7.00 12.33 8.84
CA GLN A 75 -7.03 12.92 7.50
C GLN A 75 -6.22 14.22 7.45
N GLY A 76 -5.41 14.37 6.41
CA GLY A 76 -4.49 15.49 6.20
C GLY A 76 -3.14 15.34 6.91
N HIS A 77 -2.95 14.32 7.74
CA HIS A 77 -1.65 14.11 8.39
C HIS A 77 -0.66 13.48 7.41
N GLN A 78 0.58 13.97 7.46
CA GLN A 78 1.62 13.62 6.50
C GLN A 78 2.77 12.86 7.16
N GLY A 79 3.51 12.11 6.34
CA GLY A 79 4.68 11.38 6.77
C GLY A 79 5.37 10.71 5.60
N VAL A 80 6.11 9.65 5.91
CA VAL A 80 6.90 8.91 4.92
C VAL A 80 6.70 7.41 5.07
N VAL A 81 6.89 6.69 3.99
CA VAL A 81 7.05 5.23 4.01
C VAL A 81 8.44 4.89 4.57
N THR A 82 8.51 3.95 5.50
CA THR A 82 9.77 3.51 6.12
C THR A 82 10.08 2.04 5.81
N GLY A 83 9.58 1.53 4.68
CA GLY A 83 9.75 0.13 4.26
C GLY A 83 8.59 -0.80 4.61
N LYS A 84 8.85 -2.11 4.64
CA LYS A 84 7.87 -3.17 4.90
C LYS A 84 8.15 -3.94 6.18
N ASN A 85 7.12 -4.51 6.80
CA ASN A 85 7.28 -5.49 7.87
C ASN A 85 7.58 -6.90 7.30
N LYS A 86 7.82 -7.89 8.18
CA LYS A 86 8.09 -9.30 7.78
C LYS A 86 6.92 -9.97 7.03
N GLU A 87 5.73 -9.39 7.08
CA GLU A 87 4.52 -9.85 6.40
C GLU A 87 4.24 -9.05 5.11
N ASN A 88 5.23 -8.29 4.62
CA ASN A 88 5.14 -7.42 3.44
C ASN A 88 4.11 -6.27 3.53
N HIS A 89 3.70 -5.89 4.73
CA HIS A 89 2.84 -4.71 4.93
C HIS A 89 3.71 -3.46 5.01
N TYR A 90 3.25 -2.37 4.41
CA TYR A 90 4.00 -1.11 4.41
C TYR A 90 3.95 -0.45 5.77
N ARG A 91 5.09 0.06 6.23
CA ARG A 91 5.23 0.84 7.44
C ARG A 91 5.29 2.31 7.07
N LEU A 92 4.49 3.11 7.76
CA LEU A 92 4.39 4.55 7.53
C LEU A 92 4.74 5.27 8.84
N ARG A 93 5.61 6.27 8.79
CA ARG A 93 5.88 7.16 9.93
C ARG A 93 5.17 8.48 9.70
N ILE A 94 4.02 8.65 10.34
CA ILE A 94 3.13 9.81 10.18
C ILE A 94 3.30 10.78 11.35
N MET A 95 3.37 12.07 11.04
CA MET A 95 3.47 13.15 12.03
C MET A 95 2.06 13.61 12.43
N HIS A 96 1.68 13.33 13.68
CA HIS A 96 0.40 13.78 14.23
C HIS A 96 0.59 15.07 15.03
N PRO A 97 -0.28 16.08 14.87
CA PRO A 97 -0.31 17.23 15.75
C PRO A 97 -0.66 16.80 17.17
N LEU A 98 0.11 17.31 18.11
CA LEU A 98 -0.20 17.30 19.53
C LEU A 98 -0.73 18.69 19.92
N LYS A 99 -0.81 19.00 21.21
CA LYS A 99 -1.22 20.33 21.67
C LYS A 99 -0.30 21.41 21.08
N GLY A 100 -0.90 22.44 20.46
CA GLY A 100 -0.18 23.55 19.87
C GLY A 100 0.43 23.20 18.49
N THR A 101 1.66 23.64 18.24
CA THR A 101 2.39 23.42 16.98
C THR A 101 3.25 22.16 16.97
N PHE A 102 3.34 21.46 18.10
CA PHE A 102 4.21 20.29 18.24
C PHE A 102 3.60 19.09 17.51
N LYS A 103 4.41 18.36 16.75
CA LYS A 103 4.02 17.12 16.06
C LYS A 103 4.85 15.95 16.56
N ALA A 104 4.24 14.78 16.75
CA ALA A 104 4.94 13.55 17.12
C ALA A 104 4.80 12.46 16.05
N PRO A 105 5.87 11.70 15.77
CA PRO A 105 5.82 10.58 14.84
C PRO A 105 5.06 9.40 15.47
N LYS A 106 4.23 8.75 14.67
CA LYS A 106 3.61 7.47 14.98
C LYS A 106 3.77 6.52 13.79
N VAL A 107 4.10 5.27 14.09
CA VAL A 107 4.16 4.22 13.07
C VAL A 107 2.76 3.67 12.83
N HIS A 108 2.37 3.61 11.56
CA HIS A 108 1.18 2.94 11.06
C HIS A 108 1.58 1.80 10.14
N THR A 109 0.66 0.87 9.94
CA THR A 109 0.83 -0.25 9.02
C THR A 109 -0.29 -0.20 7.98
N LEU A 110 0.09 -0.15 6.70
CA LEU A 110 -0.82 -0.35 5.59
C LEU A 110 -0.68 -1.79 5.12
N GLY A 111 -1.74 -2.57 5.32
CA GLY A 111 -1.76 -3.96 4.87
C GLY A 111 -1.58 -4.06 3.36
N LEU A 112 -0.79 -5.03 2.90
CA LEU A 112 -0.56 -5.24 1.46
C LEU A 112 -1.86 -5.45 0.67
N TRP A 113 -2.88 -6.03 1.31
CA TRP A 113 -4.22 -6.24 0.74
C TRP A 113 -4.88 -4.94 0.25
N TRP A 114 -4.53 -3.79 0.81
CA TRP A 114 -5.05 -2.50 0.35
C TRP A 114 -4.70 -2.23 -1.11
N ILE A 115 -3.53 -2.67 -1.54
CA ILE A 115 -3.06 -2.45 -2.91
C ILE A 115 -3.90 -3.28 -3.88
N ASP A 116 -4.12 -4.56 -3.57
CA ASP A 116 -5.01 -5.42 -4.37
C ASP A 116 -6.45 -4.84 -4.41
N ALA A 117 -6.96 -4.39 -3.26
CA ALA A 117 -8.29 -3.83 -3.16
C ALA A 117 -8.44 -2.52 -3.97
N ALA A 118 -7.43 -1.65 -3.91
CA ALA A 118 -7.36 -0.44 -4.72
C ALA A 118 -7.36 -0.78 -6.22
N LEU A 119 -6.49 -1.69 -6.64
CA LEU A 119 -6.33 -2.03 -8.05
C LEU A 119 -7.58 -2.70 -8.64
N ARG A 120 -8.36 -3.42 -7.81
CA ARG A 120 -9.67 -4.00 -8.17
C ARG A 120 -10.85 -3.05 -7.97
N ALA A 121 -10.61 -1.81 -7.56
CA ALA A 121 -11.64 -0.83 -7.27
C ALA A 121 -12.66 -1.28 -6.18
N SER A 122 -12.27 -2.16 -5.25
CA SER A 122 -13.20 -2.79 -4.29
C SER A 122 -13.42 -1.97 -3.01
N VAL A 123 -12.73 -0.84 -2.86
CA VAL A 123 -12.81 0.08 -1.72
C VAL A 123 -13.30 1.46 -2.16
N ALA A 124 -14.06 2.15 -1.30
CA ALA A 124 -14.62 3.46 -1.63
C ALA A 124 -13.55 4.58 -1.67
N SER A 125 -12.46 4.39 -0.93
CA SER A 125 -11.36 5.34 -0.85
C SER A 125 -10.06 4.63 -0.46
N ILE A 126 -8.93 5.17 -0.92
CA ILE A 126 -7.59 4.74 -0.55
C ILE A 126 -7.14 5.57 0.65
N PRO A 127 -6.58 4.97 1.72
CA PRO A 127 -6.31 5.66 2.97
C PRO A 127 -5.08 6.58 2.91
N ILE A 128 -4.25 6.45 1.87
CA ILE A 128 -3.05 7.25 1.67
C ILE A 128 -2.87 7.64 0.19
N VAL A 129 -2.23 8.78 -0.04
CA VAL A 129 -1.79 9.27 -1.35
C VAL A 129 -0.43 9.92 -1.22
N ASN A 130 0.34 10.00 -2.31
CA ASN A 130 1.60 10.76 -2.32
C ASN A 130 1.35 12.27 -2.32
N THR A 131 2.28 13.03 -1.72
CA THR A 131 2.20 14.50 -1.61
C THR A 131 3.22 15.25 -2.47
N SER A 132 4.19 14.55 -3.04
CA SER A 132 5.21 15.08 -3.96
C SER A 132 5.11 14.49 -5.35
#